data_AF-A0A520U333-F1
#
_entry.id   AF-A0A520U333-F1
#
_cell.length_a   1.000
_cell.length_b   1.000
_cell.length_c   1.000
_cell.angle_alpha   90.00
_cell.angle_beta   90.00
_cell.angle_gamma   90.00
#
_symmetry.space_group_name_H-M   'P 1'
#
loop_
_entity.id
_entity.type
_entity.pdbx_description
1 polymer ?
#
loop_
_entity_poly.entity_id
_entity_poly.type
_entity_poly.pdbx_seq_one_letter_code
_entity_poly.pdbx_strand_id
1 'polypeptide(L)'
;SFMGYAVSAFLPTYFMETFEVSKTIAGRNLGLQSAIFGFLGLLFGGVFSDYLRKSYANGRLVVGMISVVLSPIFLILALHAETLFLFYVHHIIWSFVSTFWVGLCVATATDLALPRMRGMASAYFILMASVVGLALGPYTVGKVADIYISYGNSTAEALSLSMQTLSIVFLISLTLLFFAVKNLPSEEKSKFDRARELGEIC
;
A
#
# COMPACT_ATOMS: atom_id res chain seq x y z
N SER A 1 -0.05 0.42 3.36
CA SER A 1 1.03 0.14 4.35
C SER A 1 1.16 -1.32 4.74
N PHE A 2 0.10 -1.96 5.25
CA PHE A 2 0.16 -3.31 5.84
C PHE A 2 0.91 -4.34 5.00
N MET A 3 0.45 -4.58 3.77
CA MET A 3 1.12 -5.52 2.86
C MET A 3 2.49 -5.03 2.39
N GLY A 4 2.67 -3.73 2.16
CA GLY A 4 3.96 -3.17 1.71
C GLY A 4 5.10 -3.41 2.72
N TYR A 5 4.82 -3.24 4.02
CA TYR A 5 5.81 -3.53 5.06
C TYR A 5 6.05 -5.02 5.25
N ALA A 6 5.00 -5.84 5.16
CA ALA A 6 5.14 -7.29 5.27
C ALA A 6 5.95 -7.87 4.09
N VAL A 7 5.70 -7.40 2.88
CA VAL A 7 6.47 -7.74 1.67
C VAL A 7 7.92 -7.29 1.85
N SER A 8 8.18 -6.05 2.28
CA SER A 8 9.55 -5.56 2.51
C SER A 8 10.32 -6.43 3.53
N ALA A 9 9.64 -6.95 4.55
CA ALA A 9 10.26 -7.79 5.58
C ALA A 9 10.57 -9.22 5.09
N PHE A 10 9.65 -9.85 4.35
CA PHE A 10 9.74 -11.28 4.03
C PHE A 10 10.08 -11.62 2.58
N LEU A 11 9.89 -10.69 1.64
CA LEU A 11 10.20 -10.91 0.23
C LEU A 11 11.69 -11.22 -0.01
N PRO A 12 12.66 -10.61 0.69
CA PRO A 12 14.06 -11.03 0.57
C PRO A 12 14.27 -12.48 1.00
N THR A 13 13.63 -12.92 2.08
CA THR A 13 13.72 -14.31 2.57
C THR A 13 13.15 -15.28 1.54
N TYR A 14 11.95 -15.00 1.03
CA TYR A 14 11.35 -15.76 -0.06
C TYR A 14 12.28 -15.84 -1.29
N PHE A 15 12.84 -14.70 -1.71
CA PHE A 15 13.70 -14.61 -2.88
C PHE A 15 15.01 -15.39 -2.71
N MET A 16 15.61 -15.36 -1.52
CA MET A 16 16.85 -16.10 -1.22
C MET A 16 16.63 -17.61 -1.23
N GLU A 17 15.51 -18.09 -0.68
CA GLU A 17 15.20 -19.51 -0.62
C GLU A 17 14.74 -20.07 -1.97
N THR A 18 13.93 -19.30 -2.74
CA THR A 18 13.36 -19.77 -4.02
C THR A 18 14.40 -19.79 -5.14
N PHE A 19 15.28 -18.78 -5.19
CA PHE A 19 16.26 -18.64 -6.27
C PHE A 19 17.70 -18.96 -5.83
N GLU A 20 17.88 -19.48 -4.62
CA GLU A 20 19.18 -19.85 -4.02
C GLU A 20 20.26 -18.77 -4.13
N VAL A 21 19.86 -17.51 -4.02
CA VAL A 21 20.74 -16.34 -4.23
C VAL A 21 21.30 -15.83 -2.91
N SER A 22 22.55 -15.36 -2.95
CA SER A 22 23.21 -14.75 -1.79
C SER A 22 22.45 -13.52 -1.28
N LYS A 23 22.44 -13.35 0.05
CA LYS A 23 21.92 -12.18 0.79
C LYS A 23 22.35 -10.85 0.18
N THR A 24 23.60 -10.75 -0.26
CA THR A 24 24.16 -9.53 -0.86
C THR A 24 23.48 -9.19 -2.19
N ILE A 25 23.19 -10.20 -3.02
CA ILE A 25 22.54 -10.02 -4.33
C ILE A 25 21.07 -9.68 -4.13
N ALA A 26 20.39 -10.41 -3.23
CA ALA A 26 19.00 -10.14 -2.87
C ALA A 26 18.83 -8.70 -2.35
N GLY A 27 19.62 -8.30 -1.35
CA GLY A 27 19.55 -6.96 -0.77
C GLY A 27 19.89 -5.85 -1.79
N ARG A 28 20.93 -6.04 -2.60
CA ARG A 28 21.32 -5.06 -3.62
C ARG A 28 20.22 -4.89 -4.68
N ASN A 29 19.74 -5.99 -5.26
CA ASN A 29 18.83 -5.92 -6.40
C ASN A 29 17.42 -5.50 -5.96
N LEU A 30 16.86 -6.14 -4.92
CA LEU A 30 15.52 -5.80 -4.42
C LEU A 30 15.49 -4.41 -3.78
N GLY A 31 16.55 -4.06 -3.04
CA GLY A 31 16.68 -2.74 -2.41
C GLY A 31 16.80 -1.63 -3.45
N LEU A 32 17.66 -1.79 -4.47
CA LEU A 32 17.84 -0.78 -5.51
C LEU A 32 16.57 -0.61 -6.37
N GLN A 33 15.92 -1.72 -6.73
CA GLN A 33 14.64 -1.67 -7.44
C GLN A 33 13.60 -0.93 -6.61
N SER A 34 13.46 -1.27 -5.32
CA SER A 34 12.46 -0.64 -4.46
C SER A 34 12.75 0.85 -4.23
N ALA A 35 14.02 1.22 -4.12
CA ALA A 35 14.42 2.61 -3.95
C ALA A 35 14.08 3.45 -5.19
N ILE A 36 14.49 2.98 -6.38
CA ILE A 36 14.29 3.74 -7.63
C ILE A 36 12.81 3.74 -8.02
N PHE A 37 12.20 2.57 -8.17
CA PHE A 37 10.84 2.44 -8.68
C PHE A 37 9.79 2.81 -7.64
N GLY A 38 10.04 2.55 -6.35
CA GLY A 38 9.18 3.06 -5.28
C GLY A 38 9.17 4.58 -5.22
N PHE A 39 10.33 5.23 -5.40
CA PHE A 39 10.42 6.70 -5.47
C PHE A 39 9.74 7.27 -6.71
N LEU A 40 10.01 6.70 -7.89
CA LEU A 40 9.35 7.12 -9.14
C LEU A 40 7.84 6.92 -9.05
N GLY A 41 7.38 5.83 -8.43
CA GLY A 41 5.98 5.55 -8.23
C GLY A 41 5.30 6.55 -7.31
N LEU A 42 5.98 6.96 -6.23
CA LEU A 42 5.48 7.99 -5.32
C LEU A 42 5.28 9.33 -6.04
N LEU A 43 6.26 9.76 -6.82
CA LEU A 43 6.18 11.01 -7.60
C LEU A 43 5.09 10.93 -8.66
N PHE A 44 5.08 9.86 -9.45
CA PHE A 44 4.12 9.67 -10.53
C PHE A 44 2.69 9.57 -9.99
N GLY A 45 2.47 8.77 -8.94
CA GLY A 45 1.17 8.63 -8.29
C GLY A 45 0.66 9.96 -7.73
N GLY A 46 1.54 10.76 -7.13
CA GLY A 46 1.21 12.11 -6.65
C GLY A 46 0.76 13.04 -7.77
N VAL A 47 1.62 13.23 -8.79
CA VAL A 47 1.33 14.12 -9.94
C VAL A 47 0.10 13.65 -10.71
N PHE A 48 -0.04 12.34 -10.94
CA PHE A 48 -1.18 11.76 -11.62
C PHE A 48 -2.48 11.99 -10.84
N SER A 49 -2.46 11.83 -9.51
CA SER A 49 -3.61 12.08 -8.66
C SER A 49 -4.04 13.55 -8.65
N ASP A 50 -3.08 14.48 -8.65
CA ASP A 50 -3.36 15.92 -8.69
C ASP A 50 -3.83 16.37 -10.08
N TYR A 51 -3.32 15.77 -11.15
CA TYR A 51 -3.83 16.00 -12.50
C TYR A 51 -5.29 15.54 -12.62
N LEU A 52 -5.63 14.34 -12.14
CA LEU A 52 -7.00 13.82 -12.16
C LEU A 52 -7.94 14.64 -11.25
N ARG A 53 -7.45 15.18 -10.13
CA ARG A 53 -8.22 16.07 -9.23
C ARG A 53 -8.74 17.33 -9.95
N LYS A 54 -8.01 17.83 -10.96
CA LYS A 54 -8.45 19.00 -11.76
C LYS A 54 -9.67 18.71 -12.61
N SER A 55 -9.84 17.46 -13.05
CA SER A 55 -10.98 17.04 -13.89
C SER A 55 -12.12 16.42 -13.08
N TYR A 56 -11.83 15.74 -11.98
CA TYR A 56 -12.82 15.08 -11.13
C TYR A 56 -12.49 15.31 -9.64
N ALA A 57 -13.48 15.72 -8.84
CA ALA A 57 -13.31 15.89 -7.39
C ALA A 57 -12.77 14.59 -6.72
N ASN A 58 -13.19 13.43 -7.22
CA ASN A 58 -12.75 12.11 -6.75
C ASN A 58 -11.50 11.56 -7.45
N GLY A 59 -10.87 12.33 -8.35
CA GLY A 59 -9.77 11.87 -9.20
C GLY A 59 -8.59 11.31 -8.40
N ARG A 60 -8.34 11.89 -7.24
CA ARG A 60 -7.39 11.40 -6.23
C ARG A 60 -7.69 9.95 -5.82
N LEU A 61 -8.91 9.65 -5.36
CA LEU A 61 -9.29 8.31 -4.90
C LEU A 61 -9.26 7.26 -6.02
N VAL A 62 -9.51 7.65 -7.27
CA VAL A 62 -9.42 6.74 -8.42
C VAL A 62 -8.01 6.19 -8.60
N VAL A 63 -6.98 7.03 -8.44
CA VAL A 63 -5.57 6.58 -8.49
C VAL A 63 -5.28 5.60 -7.34
N GLY A 64 -5.88 5.82 -6.17
CA GLY A 64 -5.79 4.89 -5.04
C GLY A 64 -6.41 3.53 -5.33
N MET A 65 -7.59 3.51 -5.97
CA MET A 65 -8.24 2.27 -6.39
C MET A 65 -7.40 1.49 -7.42
N ILE A 66 -6.81 2.20 -8.39
CA ILE A 66 -5.87 1.60 -9.36
C ILE A 66 -4.71 0.93 -8.61
N SER A 67 -4.08 1.63 -7.67
CA SER A 67 -3.00 1.07 -6.86
C SER A 67 -3.43 -0.17 -6.07
N VAL A 68 -4.60 -0.16 -5.44
CA VAL A 68 -5.14 -1.28 -4.64
C VAL A 68 -5.48 -2.50 -5.50
N VAL A 69 -5.89 -2.32 -6.75
CA VAL A 69 -6.20 -3.43 -7.67
C VAL A 69 -4.94 -4.02 -8.29
N LEU A 70 -4.04 -3.17 -8.79
CA LEU A 70 -2.84 -3.63 -9.51
C LEU A 70 -1.76 -4.19 -8.56
N SER A 71 -1.65 -3.67 -7.33
CA SER A 71 -0.66 -4.15 -6.36
C SER A 71 -0.77 -5.66 -6.07
N PRO A 72 -1.92 -6.23 -5.66
CA PRO A 72 -2.01 -7.67 -5.38
C PRO A 72 -1.76 -8.52 -6.64
N ILE A 73 -2.20 -8.08 -7.83
CA ILE A 73 -1.99 -8.81 -9.08
C ILE A 73 -0.49 -8.98 -9.35
N PHE A 74 0.27 -7.89 -9.34
CA PHE A 74 1.71 -7.94 -9.59
C PHE A 74 2.48 -8.62 -8.48
N LEU A 75 2.01 -8.55 -7.23
CA LEU A 75 2.61 -9.30 -6.13
C LEU A 75 2.45 -10.81 -6.34
N ILE A 76 1.24 -11.27 -6.66
CA ILE A 76 0.95 -12.69 -6.90
C ILE A 76 1.74 -13.20 -8.11
N LEU A 77 1.83 -12.40 -9.19
CA LEU A 77 2.64 -12.75 -10.35
C LEU A 77 4.14 -12.82 -10.04
N ALA A 78 4.66 -11.93 -9.19
CA ALA A 78 6.05 -12.01 -8.74
C ALA A 78 6.29 -13.29 -7.93
N LEU A 79 5.35 -13.67 -7.06
CA LEU A 79 5.45 -14.89 -6.25
C LEU A 79 5.33 -16.17 -7.09
N HIS A 80 4.65 -16.15 -8.24
CA HIS A 80 4.55 -17.31 -9.16
C HIS A 80 5.58 -17.28 -10.30
N ALA A 81 6.59 -16.41 -10.25
CA ALA A 81 7.56 -16.27 -11.31
C ALA A 81 8.48 -17.51 -11.39
N GLU A 82 8.45 -18.22 -12.51
CA GLU A 82 9.33 -19.37 -12.78
C GLU A 82 10.79 -18.99 -13.04
N THR A 83 11.03 -17.73 -13.42
CA THR A 83 12.39 -17.23 -13.72
C THR A 83 12.71 -15.97 -12.93
N LEU A 84 14.00 -15.81 -12.61
CA LEU A 84 14.53 -14.66 -11.88
C LEU A 84 14.30 -13.34 -12.63
N PHE A 85 14.33 -13.37 -13.97
CA PHE A 85 13.99 -12.21 -14.80
C PHE A 85 12.52 -11.81 -14.65
N LEU A 86 11.58 -12.77 -14.74
CA LEU A 86 10.16 -12.49 -14.53
C LEU A 86 9.91 -11.96 -13.12
N PHE A 87 10.55 -12.53 -12.10
CA PHE A 87 10.42 -12.04 -10.73
C PHE A 87 10.77 -10.54 -10.63
N TYR A 88 11.91 -10.14 -11.20
CA TYR A 88 12.33 -8.73 -11.17
C TYR A 88 11.40 -7.80 -11.92
N VAL A 89 10.90 -8.21 -13.09
CA VAL A 89 9.94 -7.40 -13.86
C VAL A 89 8.67 -7.15 -13.06
N HIS A 90 8.08 -8.20 -12.48
CA HIS A 90 6.87 -8.08 -11.67
C HIS A 90 7.11 -7.30 -10.38
N HIS A 91 8.26 -7.51 -9.72
CA HIS A 91 8.64 -6.78 -8.53
C HIS A 91 8.82 -5.27 -8.77
N ILE A 92 9.43 -4.89 -9.91
CA ILE A 92 9.57 -3.49 -10.32
C ILE A 92 8.20 -2.84 -10.50
N ILE A 93 7.29 -3.51 -11.21
CA ILE A 93 5.94 -2.97 -11.44
C ILE A 93 5.17 -2.89 -10.12
N TRP A 94 5.27 -3.91 -9.28
CA TRP A 94 4.67 -3.91 -7.94
C TRP A 94 5.20 -2.74 -7.09
N SER A 95 6.51 -2.53 -7.06
CA SER A 95 7.14 -1.45 -6.29
C SER A 95 6.67 -0.07 -6.77
N PHE A 96 6.55 0.11 -8.09
CA PHE A 96 6.05 1.35 -8.68
C PHE A 96 4.59 1.61 -8.32
N VAL A 97 3.71 0.62 -8.45
CA VAL A 97 2.27 0.79 -8.23
C VAL A 97 1.91 0.87 -6.74
N SER A 98 2.64 0.14 -5.88
CA SER A 98 2.33 0.05 -4.45
C SER A 98 2.64 1.32 -3.66
N THR A 99 3.37 2.28 -4.23
CA THR A 99 3.69 3.57 -3.58
C THR A 99 2.75 4.71 -3.95
N PHE A 100 1.87 4.52 -4.95
CA PHE A 100 0.95 5.56 -5.43
C PHE A 100 0.01 6.10 -4.34
N TRP A 101 -0.42 5.24 -3.42
CA TRP A 101 -1.42 5.60 -2.41
C TRP A 101 -0.87 6.52 -1.29
N VAL A 102 0.45 6.57 -1.08
CA VAL A 102 1.07 7.21 0.10
C VAL A 102 0.76 8.71 0.13
N GLY A 103 1.02 9.41 -0.98
CA GLY A 103 0.76 10.86 -1.07
C GLY A 103 -0.74 11.18 -1.14
N LEU A 104 -1.50 10.34 -1.82
CA LEU A 104 -2.93 10.50 -2.04
C LEU A 104 -3.74 10.52 -0.73
N CYS A 105 -3.51 9.54 0.15
CA CYS A 105 -4.34 9.40 1.34
C CYS A 105 -4.09 10.53 2.34
N VAL A 106 -2.84 10.98 2.47
CA VAL A 106 -2.49 12.13 3.31
C VAL A 106 -3.17 13.40 2.78
N ALA A 107 -3.06 13.66 1.47
CA ALA A 107 -3.68 14.83 0.85
C ALA A 107 -5.20 14.85 1.02
N THR A 108 -5.85 13.70 0.86
CA THR A 108 -7.30 13.56 1.04
C THR A 108 -7.69 13.80 2.51
N ALA A 109 -6.96 13.23 3.47
CA ALA A 109 -7.21 13.46 4.89
C ALA A 109 -7.07 14.95 5.28
N THR A 110 -6.10 15.66 4.72
CA THR A 110 -5.91 17.09 4.98
C THR A 110 -6.95 18.00 4.30
N ASP A 111 -7.57 17.54 3.21
CA ASP A 111 -8.62 18.30 2.53
C ASP A 111 -9.92 18.30 3.33
N LEU A 112 -10.25 17.18 3.98
CA LEU A 112 -11.40 17.07 4.88
C LEU A 112 -11.22 17.87 6.19
N ALA A 113 -9.99 18.08 6.64
CA ALA A 113 -9.69 18.84 7.85
C ALA A 113 -9.70 20.36 7.63
N LEU A 114 -10.13 21.14 8.63
CA LEU A 114 -10.04 22.60 8.63
C LEU A 114 -8.57 23.07 8.58
N PRO A 115 -8.26 24.26 8.04
CA PRO A 115 -6.88 24.75 7.88
C PRO A 115 -6.01 24.63 9.14
N ARG A 116 -6.58 24.93 10.32
CA ARG A 116 -5.89 24.83 11.62
C ARG A 116 -5.60 23.39 12.08
N MET A 117 -6.35 22.40 11.58
CA MET A 117 -6.24 21.00 11.98
C MET A 117 -5.51 20.13 10.94
N ARG A 118 -5.13 20.69 9.79
CA ARG A 118 -4.48 19.93 8.70
C ARG A 118 -3.21 19.22 9.17
N GLY A 119 -2.37 19.90 9.96
CA GLY A 119 -1.14 19.30 10.50
C GLY A 119 -1.42 18.09 11.40
N MET A 120 -2.44 18.18 12.26
CA MET A 120 -2.85 17.07 13.14
C MET A 120 -3.45 15.91 12.35
N ALA A 121 -4.28 16.20 11.33
CA ALA A 121 -4.87 15.18 10.47
C ALA A 121 -3.81 14.38 9.72
N SER A 122 -2.81 15.04 9.12
CA SER A 122 -1.70 14.34 8.45
C SER A 122 -0.84 13.53 9.43
N ALA A 123 -0.53 14.09 10.61
CA ALA A 123 0.29 13.42 11.61
C ALA A 123 -0.41 12.16 12.14
N TYR A 124 -1.69 12.26 12.47
CA TYR A 124 -2.50 11.12 12.91
C TYR A 124 -2.58 10.03 11.83
N PHE A 125 -2.77 10.42 10.57
CA PHE A 125 -2.80 9.47 9.46
C PHE A 125 -1.47 8.72 9.31
N ILE A 126 -0.35 9.43 9.31
CA ILE A 126 0.99 8.82 9.20
C ILE A 126 1.27 7.91 10.40
N LEU A 127 0.91 8.34 11.61
CA LEU A 127 1.06 7.55 12.83
C LEU A 127 0.26 6.25 12.73
N MET A 128 -1.02 6.31 12.38
CA MET A 128 -1.85 5.11 12.21
C MET A 128 -1.32 4.21 11.10
N ALA A 129 -0.96 4.77 9.95
CA ALA A 129 -0.42 4.01 8.82
C ALA A 129 0.91 3.31 9.15
N SER A 130 1.73 3.92 10.01
CA SER A 130 3.02 3.38 10.44
C SER A 130 2.85 2.34 11.54
N VAL A 131 2.09 2.64 12.60
CA VAL A 131 1.90 1.69 13.72
C VAL A 131 1.14 0.45 13.25
N VAL A 132 -0.01 0.63 12.59
CA VAL A 132 -0.81 -0.50 12.08
C VAL A 132 -0.07 -1.22 10.96
N GLY A 133 0.56 -0.47 10.05
CA GLY A 133 1.23 -1.06 8.89
C GLY A 133 2.49 -1.85 9.27
N LEU A 134 3.40 -1.21 10.01
CA LEU A 134 4.72 -1.76 10.32
C LEU A 134 4.64 -2.81 11.44
N ALA A 135 3.79 -2.62 12.45
CA ALA A 135 3.70 -3.58 13.56
C ALA A 135 2.87 -4.81 13.17
N LEU A 136 1.68 -4.62 12.58
CA LEU A 136 0.77 -5.74 12.30
C LEU A 136 1.08 -6.45 10.99
N GLY A 137 1.62 -5.76 9.98
CA GLY A 137 1.89 -6.36 8.66
C GLY A 137 2.84 -7.56 8.75
N PRO A 138 4.10 -7.37 9.15
CA PRO A 138 5.04 -8.48 9.32
C PRO A 138 4.61 -9.49 10.38
N TYR A 139 4.01 -9.04 11.49
CA TYR A 139 3.56 -9.94 12.55
C TYR A 139 2.52 -10.96 12.04
N THR A 140 1.52 -10.49 11.29
CA THR A 140 0.48 -11.37 10.75
C THR A 140 1.01 -12.29 9.65
N VAL A 141 1.84 -11.80 8.71
CA VAL A 141 2.47 -12.66 7.70
C VAL A 141 3.31 -13.74 8.36
N GLY A 142 4.13 -13.40 9.36
CA GLY A 142 4.95 -14.37 10.09
C GLY A 142 4.10 -15.44 10.79
N LYS A 143 3.03 -15.02 11.49
CA LYS A 143 2.13 -15.96 12.17
C LYS A 143 1.40 -16.90 11.21
N VAL A 144 0.94 -16.38 10.07
CA VAL A 144 0.30 -17.20 9.05
C VAL A 144 1.31 -18.14 8.41
N ALA A 145 2.57 -17.71 8.23
CA ALA A 145 3.64 -18.55 7.71
C ALA A 145 3.96 -19.70 8.67
N ASP A 146 4.05 -19.44 9.98
CA ASP A 146 4.24 -20.50 11.00
C ASP A 146 3.13 -21.57 10.93
N ILE A 147 1.90 -21.15 10.65
CA ILE A 147 0.77 -22.08 10.47
C ILE A 147 1.01 -22.95 9.23
N TYR A 148 1.38 -22.35 8.08
CA TYR A 148 1.67 -23.12 6.87
C TYR A 148 2.88 -24.05 7.01
N ILE A 149 3.90 -23.65 7.77
CA ILE A 149 5.05 -24.50 8.12
C ILE A 149 4.58 -25.69 8.97
N SER A 150 3.66 -25.48 9.93
CA SER A 150 3.12 -26.58 10.74
C SER A 150 2.28 -27.58 9.94
N TYR A 151 1.73 -27.17 8.79
CA TYR A 151 1.11 -28.07 7.81
C TYR A 151 2.11 -28.80 6.89
N GLY A 152 3.41 -28.57 7.04
CA GLY A 152 4.48 -29.26 6.30
C GLY A 152 4.97 -28.56 5.04
N ASN A 153 4.61 -27.29 4.81
CA ASN A 153 5.14 -26.52 3.69
C ASN A 153 6.58 -26.06 3.97
N SER A 154 7.37 -25.86 2.91
CA SER A 154 8.67 -25.20 3.03
C SER A 154 8.52 -23.75 3.48
N THR A 155 9.58 -23.15 4.05
CA THR A 155 9.56 -21.74 4.50
C THR A 155 9.20 -20.78 3.37
N ALA A 156 9.77 -20.97 2.18
CA ALA A 156 9.47 -20.16 0.99
C ALA A 156 8.00 -20.26 0.56
N GLU A 157 7.46 -21.47 0.47
CA GLU A 157 6.06 -21.70 0.11
C GLU A 157 5.11 -21.12 1.16
N ALA A 158 5.41 -21.32 2.44
CA ALA A 158 4.64 -20.78 3.55
C ALA A 158 4.59 -19.25 3.51
N LEU A 159 5.72 -18.59 3.25
CA LEU A 159 5.79 -17.12 3.10
C LEU A 159 4.98 -16.64 1.89
N SER A 160 5.13 -17.32 0.75
CA SER A 160 4.36 -17.00 -0.47
C SER A 160 2.86 -17.13 -0.23
N LEU A 161 2.40 -18.26 0.31
CA LEU A 161 0.99 -18.51 0.64
C LEU A 161 0.46 -17.49 1.66
N SER A 162 1.26 -17.12 2.65
CA SER A 162 0.89 -16.11 3.65
C SER A 162 0.69 -14.72 3.02
N MET A 163 1.57 -14.33 2.11
CA MET A 163 1.47 -13.04 1.41
C MET A 163 0.29 -13.04 0.43
N GLN A 164 0.00 -14.16 -0.22
CA GLN A 164 -1.16 -14.32 -1.11
C GLN A 164 -2.49 -14.29 -0.33
N THR A 165 -2.59 -15.03 0.78
CA THR A 165 -3.81 -15.04 1.61
C THR A 165 -4.07 -13.68 2.25
N LEU A 166 -3.04 -13.00 2.75
CA LEU A 166 -3.20 -11.66 3.32
C LEU A 166 -3.46 -10.58 2.26
N SER A 167 -3.29 -10.87 0.97
CA SER A 167 -3.73 -9.98 -0.10
C SER A 167 -5.27 -9.81 -0.14
N ILE A 168 -6.05 -10.66 0.55
CA ILE A 168 -7.50 -10.45 0.76
C ILE A 168 -7.79 -9.10 1.44
N VAL A 169 -6.86 -8.56 2.23
CA VAL A 169 -6.99 -7.23 2.86
C VAL A 169 -7.12 -6.11 1.81
N PHE A 170 -6.59 -6.30 0.59
CA PHE A 170 -6.81 -5.36 -0.51
C PHE A 170 -8.28 -5.30 -0.95
N LEU A 171 -9.04 -6.39 -0.87
CA LEU A 171 -10.48 -6.39 -1.17
C LEU A 171 -11.25 -5.56 -0.14
N ILE A 172 -10.92 -5.69 1.15
CA ILE A 172 -11.49 -4.87 2.22
C ILE A 172 -11.13 -3.39 2.00
N SER A 173 -9.89 -3.12 1.60
CA SER A 173 -9.45 -1.76 1.29
C SER A 173 -10.20 -1.18 0.08
N LEU A 174 -10.45 -1.99 -0.95
CA LEU A 174 -11.18 -1.60 -2.15
C LEU A 174 -12.64 -1.27 -1.83
N THR A 175 -13.32 -2.06 -1.01
CA THR A 175 -14.71 -1.78 -0.62
C THR A 175 -14.80 -0.49 0.20
N LEU A 176 -13.91 -0.28 1.16
CA LEU A 176 -13.85 0.96 1.94
C LEU A 176 -13.55 2.18 1.06
N LEU A 177 -12.63 2.06 0.10
CA LEU A 177 -12.35 3.14 -0.85
C LEU A 177 -13.54 3.42 -1.77
N PHE A 178 -14.27 2.39 -2.20
CA PHE A 178 -15.47 2.57 -3.01
C PHE A 178 -16.56 3.34 -2.23
N PHE A 179 -16.79 3.01 -0.97
CA PHE A 179 -17.68 3.79 -0.10
C PHE A 179 -17.17 5.22 0.11
N ALA A 180 -15.86 5.40 0.30
CA ALA A 180 -15.25 6.72 0.44
C ALA A 180 -15.48 7.58 -0.82
N VAL A 181 -15.30 7.03 -2.03
CA VAL A 181 -15.54 7.73 -3.30
C VAL A 181 -16.98 8.22 -3.41
N LYS A 182 -17.94 7.44 -2.91
CA LYS A 182 -19.37 7.80 -2.94
C LYS A 182 -19.70 8.92 -1.94
N ASN A 183 -19.09 8.90 -0.75
CA ASN A 183 -19.41 9.82 0.35
C ASN A 183 -18.55 11.09 0.36
N LEU A 184 -17.37 11.08 -0.28
CA LEU A 184 -16.43 12.20 -0.28
C LEU A 184 -17.06 13.52 -0.77
N PRO A 185 -17.84 13.56 -1.87
CA PRO A 185 -18.41 14.81 -2.38
C PRO A 185 -19.42 15.44 -1.42
N SER A 186 -20.15 14.62 -0.64
CA SER A 186 -21.06 15.13 0.39
C SER A 186 -20.30 15.62 1.63
N GLU A 187 -19.23 14.93 2.03
CA GLU A 187 -18.44 15.29 3.21
C GLU A 187 -17.58 16.54 3.00
N GLU A 188 -17.02 16.73 1.80
CA GLU A 188 -16.28 17.96 1.46
C GLU A 188 -17.20 19.19 1.51
N LYS A 189 -18.46 19.06 1.06
CA LYS A 189 -19.44 20.16 1.08
C LYS A 189 -19.92 20.50 2.50
N SER A 190 -20.19 19.49 3.33
CA SER A 190 -20.70 19.69 4.70
C SER A 190 -19.61 20.06 5.72
N LYS A 191 -18.35 20.19 5.30
CA LYS A 191 -17.22 20.48 6.19
C LYS A 191 -17.42 21.72 7.06
N PHE A 192 -17.84 22.83 6.44
CA PHE A 192 -18.05 24.09 7.16
C PHE A 192 -19.34 24.06 7.98
N ASP A 193 -20.37 23.37 7.50
CA ASP A 193 -21.63 23.19 8.25
C ASP A 193 -21.40 22.39 9.53
N ARG A 194 -20.65 21.28 9.45
CA ARG A 194 -20.24 20.48 10.62
C ARG A 194 -19.38 21.27 11.59
N ALA A 195 -18.46 22.10 11.09
CA ALA A 195 -17.66 22.96 11.95
C ALA A 195 -18.55 23.97 12.69
N ARG A 196 -19.54 24.55 12.01
CA ARG A 196 -20.49 25.49 12.59
C ARG A 196 -21.43 24.84 13.61
N GLU A 197 -21.89 23.62 13.36
CA GLU A 197 -22.69 22.82 14.31
C GLU A 197 -21.93 22.51 15.61
N LEU A 198 -20.61 22.34 15.51
CA LEU A 198 -19.72 22.14 16.66
C LEU A 198 -19.30 23.46 17.34
N GLY A 199 -19.89 24.59 16.94
CA GLY A 199 -19.66 25.90 17.54
C GLY A 199 -18.47 26.66 17.01
N GLU A 200 -17.87 26.25 15.88
CA GLU A 200 -16.80 27.02 15.25
C GLU A 200 -17.35 28.24 14.50
N ILE A 201 -16.77 29.40 14.80
CA ILE A 201 -17.03 30.66 14.10
C ILE A 201 -16.18 30.64 12.82
N CYS A 202 -16.70 30.00 11.76
CA CYS A 202 -16.10 30.00 10.43
C CYS A 202 -16.38 31.31 9.69
#